data_AF-A0A3P1W015-F1
#
_entry.id   AF-A0A3P1W015-F1
#
_cell.length_a   1.000
_cell.length_b   1.000
_cell.length_c   1.000
_cell.angle_alpha   90.00
_cell.angle_beta   90.00
_cell.angle_gamma   90.00
#
_symmetry.space_group_name_H-M   'P 1'
#
loop_
_entity.id
_entity.type
_entity.pdbx_description
1 polymer ?
#
loop_
_entity_poly.entity_id
_entity_poly.type
_entity_poly.pdbx_seq_one_letter_code
_entity_poly.pdbx_strand_id
1 'polypeptide(L)'
;MKIIKKYYEKFKIMNPENTELKFLIVFVLLSIMLFRGISDFRFSWDIVISLCIFVISMTLHEVAHGYIAYKFGDDTAKEEGRITLNPLKHLDLAGMLLPILLILTGFPFVIGWAKPVPVNFYKLKPERLGLFCVAIAGIVVNLIIAAVSLTVLRYGIPFFGENDIIITIFLYMYMINLALAFFNLIPVTPLDGGRIVYSMAGEKVRRFYNQIEKYGMVVVFLIVYSGVFRQFFIWMFTFFIKLTNMGIPVEIM
;
A
#
# COMPACT_ATOMS: atom_id res chain seq x y z
N MET A 1 -7.55 -15.10 -25.53
CA MET A 1 -6.91 -16.44 -25.52
C MET A 1 -5.37 -16.43 -25.58
N LYS A 2 -4.73 -15.65 -26.47
CA LYS A 2 -3.25 -15.62 -26.61
C LYS A 2 -2.49 -15.15 -25.34
N ILE A 3 -3.04 -14.20 -24.60
CA ILE A 3 -2.43 -13.66 -23.38
C ILE A 3 -2.42 -14.70 -22.25
N ILE A 4 -3.57 -15.33 -22.00
CA ILE A 4 -3.72 -16.37 -20.95
C ILE A 4 -2.75 -17.53 -21.20
N LYS A 5 -2.64 -17.97 -22.45
CA LYS A 5 -1.71 -19.04 -22.84
C LYS A 5 -0.25 -18.65 -22.56
N LYS A 6 0.14 -17.41 -22.82
CA LYS A 6 1.50 -16.90 -22.51
C LYS A 6 1.80 -16.90 -21.01
N TYR A 7 0.83 -16.54 -20.16
CA TYR A 7 1.00 -16.58 -18.70
C TYR A 7 1.06 -18.01 -18.17
N TYR A 8 0.24 -18.92 -18.70
CA TYR A 8 0.28 -20.33 -18.35
C TYR A 8 1.62 -20.97 -18.67
N GLU A 9 2.14 -20.76 -19.89
CA GLU A 9 3.45 -21.28 -20.29
C GLU A 9 4.58 -20.70 -19.43
N LYS A 10 4.53 -19.39 -19.12
CA LYS A 10 5.52 -18.76 -18.23
C LYS A 10 5.45 -19.33 -16.81
N PHE A 11 4.25 -19.56 -16.28
CA PHE A 11 4.04 -20.16 -14.95
C PHE A 11 4.54 -21.61 -14.89
N LYS A 12 4.30 -22.38 -15.96
CA LYS A 12 4.80 -23.76 -16.14
C LYS A 12 6.32 -23.84 -16.18
N ILE A 13 6.97 -22.92 -16.89
CA ILE A 13 8.43 -22.80 -16.92
C ILE A 13 9.00 -22.48 -15.53
N MET A 14 8.32 -21.62 -14.76
CA MET A 14 8.78 -21.22 -13.41
C MET A 14 8.45 -22.25 -12.31
N ASN A 15 7.46 -23.12 -12.53
CA ASN A 15 6.99 -24.12 -11.55
C ASN A 15 6.82 -25.50 -12.21
N PRO A 16 7.91 -26.16 -12.62
CA PRO A 16 7.84 -27.38 -13.44
C PRO A 16 7.20 -28.58 -12.72
N GLU A 17 7.30 -28.65 -11.40
CA GLU A 17 6.65 -29.70 -10.61
C GLU A 17 5.23 -29.32 -10.19
N ASN A 18 4.28 -30.22 -10.45
CA ASN A 18 2.87 -30.10 -10.05
C ASN A 18 2.24 -28.76 -10.49
N THR A 19 2.63 -28.24 -11.67
CA THR A 19 2.15 -26.96 -12.19
C THR A 19 0.63 -26.89 -12.22
N GLU A 20 -0.01 -27.94 -12.72
CA GLU A 20 -1.46 -27.96 -12.90
C GLU A 20 -2.18 -27.94 -11.55
N LEU A 21 -1.68 -28.69 -10.56
CA LEU A 21 -2.22 -28.69 -9.20
C LEU A 21 -2.03 -27.33 -8.51
N LYS A 22 -0.84 -26.72 -8.62
CA LYS A 22 -0.57 -25.38 -8.07
C LYS A 22 -1.46 -24.32 -8.71
N PHE A 23 -1.62 -24.38 -10.03
CA PHE A 23 -2.49 -23.46 -10.77
C PHE A 23 -3.95 -23.66 -10.40
N LEU A 24 -4.40 -24.91 -10.27
CA LEU A 24 -5.75 -25.26 -9.82
C LEU A 24 -6.02 -24.75 -8.40
N ILE A 25 -5.08 -24.91 -7.46
CA ILE A 25 -5.21 -24.39 -6.09
C ILE A 25 -5.33 -22.86 -6.11
N VAL A 26 -4.46 -22.16 -6.85
CA VAL A 26 -4.52 -20.69 -6.98
C VAL A 26 -5.85 -20.26 -7.60
N PHE A 27 -6.30 -20.95 -8.65
CA PHE A 27 -7.57 -20.66 -9.32
C PHE A 27 -8.78 -20.90 -8.41
N VAL A 28 -8.81 -22.00 -7.66
CA VAL A 28 -9.87 -22.32 -6.70
C VAL A 28 -9.89 -21.30 -5.56
N LEU A 29 -8.73 -20.94 -5.00
CA LEU A 29 -8.63 -19.90 -3.97
C LEU A 29 -9.14 -18.55 -4.47
N LEU A 30 -8.71 -18.11 -5.66
CA LEU A 30 -9.20 -16.88 -6.29
C LEU A 30 -10.71 -16.93 -6.56
N SER A 31 -11.22 -18.08 -6.99
CA SER A 31 -12.65 -18.26 -7.28
C SER A 31 -13.51 -18.24 -6.02
N ILE A 32 -13.05 -18.86 -4.93
CA ILE A 32 -13.72 -18.82 -3.62
C ILE A 32 -13.70 -17.40 -3.05
N MET A 33 -12.57 -16.69 -3.15
CA MET A 33 -12.46 -15.29 -2.74
C MET A 33 -13.43 -14.41 -3.54
N LEU A 34 -13.44 -14.54 -4.87
CA LEU A 34 -14.35 -13.80 -5.75
C LEU A 34 -15.82 -14.09 -5.45
N PHE A 35 -16.18 -15.37 -5.28
CA PHE A 35 -17.57 -15.77 -5.06
C PHE A 35 -18.10 -15.26 -3.72
N ARG A 36 -17.32 -15.40 -2.63
CA ARG A 36 -17.68 -14.83 -1.32
C ARG A 36 -17.76 -13.31 -1.35
N GLY A 37 -16.87 -12.67 -2.10
CA GLY A 37 -16.88 -11.21 -2.18
C GLY A 37 -18.07 -10.64 -2.93
N ILE A 38 -18.35 -11.17 -4.11
CA ILE A 38 -19.43 -10.67 -4.96
C ILE A 38 -20.81 -10.88 -4.31
N SER A 39 -20.99 -11.95 -3.51
CA SER A 39 -22.27 -12.19 -2.83
C SER A 39 -22.61 -11.16 -1.74
N ASP A 40 -21.60 -10.58 -1.10
CA ASP A 40 -21.76 -9.63 0.01
C ASP A 40 -21.52 -8.17 -0.40
N PHE A 41 -21.12 -7.93 -1.65
CA PHE A 41 -20.78 -6.59 -2.13
C PHE A 41 -22.00 -5.67 -2.20
N ARG A 42 -21.95 -4.59 -1.42
CA ARG A 42 -22.92 -3.48 -1.47
C ARG A 42 -22.21 -2.21 -1.90
N PHE A 43 -22.67 -1.62 -3.00
CA PHE A 43 -22.15 -0.33 -3.44
C PHE A 43 -22.52 0.77 -2.42
N SER A 44 -21.51 1.50 -1.95
CA SER A 44 -21.66 2.69 -1.11
C SER A 44 -20.84 3.85 -1.68
N TRP A 45 -21.30 5.08 -1.47
CA TRP A 45 -20.55 6.30 -1.77
C TRP A 45 -19.21 6.35 -1.03
N ASP A 46 -19.13 5.73 0.13
CA ASP A 46 -17.90 5.55 0.91
C ASP A 46 -16.79 4.83 0.14
N ILE A 47 -17.16 3.86 -0.70
CA ILE A 47 -16.21 3.13 -1.54
C ILE A 47 -15.60 4.06 -2.59
N VAL A 48 -16.41 4.95 -3.16
CA VAL A 48 -15.95 5.93 -4.14
C VAL A 48 -15.02 6.95 -3.47
N ILE A 49 -15.42 7.49 -2.33
CA ILE A 49 -14.63 8.46 -1.55
C ILE A 49 -13.28 7.84 -1.16
N SER A 50 -13.30 6.65 -0.57
CA SER A 50 -12.09 5.94 -0.16
C SER A 50 -11.18 5.60 -1.33
N LEU A 51 -11.71 5.18 -2.48
CA LEU A 51 -10.90 4.91 -3.67
C LEU A 51 -10.23 6.19 -4.21
N CYS A 52 -10.96 7.31 -4.28
CA CYS A 52 -10.39 8.59 -4.71
C CYS A 52 -9.26 9.03 -3.77
N ILE A 53 -9.48 8.95 -2.45
CA ILE A 53 -8.47 9.28 -1.44
C ILE A 53 -7.27 8.34 -1.56
N PHE A 54 -7.49 7.05 -1.75
CA PHE A 54 -6.42 6.06 -1.93
C PHE A 54 -5.53 6.40 -3.12
N VAL A 55 -6.12 6.69 -4.27
CA VAL A 55 -5.37 7.03 -5.50
C VAL A 55 -4.53 8.29 -5.30
N ILE A 56 -5.10 9.32 -4.67
CA ILE A 56 -4.38 10.57 -4.38
C ILE A 56 -3.24 10.32 -3.37
N SER A 57 -3.52 9.57 -2.30
CA SER A 57 -2.54 9.28 -1.23
C SER A 57 -1.36 8.47 -1.78
N MET A 58 -1.62 7.43 -2.57
CA MET A 58 -0.58 6.67 -3.27
C MET A 58 0.23 7.54 -4.24
N THR A 59 -0.43 8.45 -4.97
CA THR A 59 0.27 9.37 -5.87
C THR A 59 1.25 10.26 -5.10
N LEU A 60 0.82 10.83 -3.97
CA LEU A 60 1.68 11.66 -3.14
C LEU A 60 2.85 10.86 -2.54
N HIS A 61 2.60 9.64 -2.10
CA HIS A 61 3.60 8.70 -1.61
C HIS A 61 4.70 8.43 -2.65
N GLU A 62 4.31 8.05 -3.87
CA GLU A 62 5.24 7.76 -4.97
C GLU A 62 6.02 9.00 -5.43
N VAL A 63 5.34 10.15 -5.50
CA VAL A 63 6.01 11.43 -5.81
C VAL A 63 7.05 11.79 -4.76
N ALA A 64 6.79 11.49 -3.48
CA ALA A 64 7.76 11.71 -2.41
C ALA A 64 9.04 10.90 -2.62
N HIS A 65 8.92 9.60 -2.98
CA HIS A 65 10.08 8.78 -3.32
C HIS A 65 10.88 9.37 -4.48
N GLY A 66 10.21 9.72 -5.59
CA GLY A 66 10.87 10.32 -6.76
C GLY A 66 11.54 11.66 -6.46
N TYR A 67 10.88 12.51 -5.66
CA TYR A 67 11.43 13.80 -5.27
C TYR A 67 12.68 13.67 -4.40
N ILE A 68 12.65 12.78 -3.40
CA ILE A 68 13.83 12.53 -2.56
C ILE A 68 14.95 11.85 -3.36
N ALA A 69 14.64 10.90 -4.24
CA ALA A 69 15.63 10.28 -5.13
C ALA A 69 16.35 11.34 -5.98
N TYR A 70 15.58 12.27 -6.55
CA TYR A 70 16.12 13.41 -7.29
C TYR A 70 17.04 14.30 -6.45
N LYS A 71 16.66 14.59 -5.20
CA LYS A 71 17.50 15.37 -4.27
C LYS A 71 18.81 14.67 -3.92
N PHE A 72 18.83 13.34 -3.93
CA PHE A 72 20.03 12.53 -3.71
C PHE A 72 20.79 12.18 -4.99
N GLY A 73 20.44 12.77 -6.14
CA GLY A 73 21.19 12.66 -7.39
C GLY A 73 20.65 11.65 -8.41
N ASP A 74 19.51 11.01 -8.15
CA ASP A 74 18.83 10.15 -9.12
C ASP A 74 17.73 10.91 -9.88
N ASP A 75 18.03 11.28 -11.11
CA ASP A 75 17.11 11.98 -12.03
C ASP A 75 16.18 11.06 -12.83
N THR A 76 16.25 9.73 -12.66
CA THR A 76 15.50 8.76 -13.48
C THR A 76 13.98 9.02 -13.45
N ALA A 77 13.40 9.23 -12.27
CA ALA A 77 11.98 9.57 -12.13
C ALA A 77 11.58 10.90 -12.77
N LYS A 78 12.51 11.87 -12.77
CA LYS A 78 12.29 13.19 -13.36
C LYS A 78 12.33 13.12 -14.89
N GLU A 79 13.31 12.42 -15.44
CA GLU A 79 13.46 12.19 -16.89
C GLU A 79 12.26 11.41 -17.46
N GLU A 80 11.74 10.42 -16.73
CA GLU A 80 10.52 9.70 -17.11
C GLU A 80 9.23 10.52 -16.89
N GLY A 81 9.32 11.75 -16.38
CA GLY A 81 8.17 12.62 -16.12
C GLY A 81 7.18 12.04 -15.10
N ARG A 82 7.69 11.27 -14.13
CA ARG A 82 6.91 10.61 -13.06
C ARG A 82 6.91 11.38 -11.73
N ILE A 83 7.74 12.42 -11.57
CA ILE A 83 7.58 13.37 -10.46
C ILE A 83 6.42 14.34 -10.80
N THR A 84 5.19 13.87 -10.63
CA THR A 84 3.97 14.56 -11.06
C THR A 84 2.79 14.17 -10.20
N LEU A 85 1.92 15.14 -9.90
CA LEU A 85 0.68 14.91 -9.15
C LEU A 85 -0.45 14.34 -10.00
N ASN A 86 -0.22 14.07 -11.29
CA ASN A 86 -1.22 13.42 -12.14
C ASN A 86 -1.33 11.93 -11.77
N PRO A 87 -2.46 11.48 -11.15
CA PRO A 87 -2.58 10.11 -10.67
C PRO A 87 -2.53 9.08 -11.79
N LEU A 88 -2.99 9.46 -12.99
CA LEU A 88 -3.03 8.57 -14.16
C LEU A 88 -1.64 8.05 -14.56
N LYS A 89 -0.57 8.78 -14.20
CA LYS A 89 0.82 8.36 -14.47
C LYS A 89 1.37 7.35 -13.46
N HIS A 90 0.69 7.18 -12.32
CA HIS A 90 1.06 6.27 -11.22
C HIS A 90 0.13 5.08 -11.09
N LEU A 91 -1.00 5.08 -11.80
CA LEU A 91 -1.92 3.95 -11.82
C LEU A 91 -1.40 2.81 -12.71
N ASP A 92 -1.41 1.61 -12.15
CA ASP A 92 -1.28 0.36 -12.92
C ASP A 92 -2.65 -0.32 -12.99
N LEU A 93 -3.15 -0.58 -14.21
CA LEU A 93 -4.42 -1.29 -14.43
C LEU A 93 -4.39 -2.70 -13.82
N ALA A 94 -3.24 -3.38 -13.82
CA ALA A 94 -3.08 -4.66 -13.14
C ALA A 94 -3.02 -4.50 -11.61
N GLY A 95 -2.40 -3.42 -11.15
CA GLY A 95 -2.30 -3.05 -9.73
C GLY A 95 -3.62 -2.60 -9.11
N MET A 96 -4.58 -2.15 -9.93
CA MET A 96 -5.95 -1.83 -9.54
C MET A 96 -6.86 -3.06 -9.39
N LEU A 97 -6.50 -4.22 -9.94
CA LEU A 97 -7.30 -5.44 -9.78
C LEU A 97 -7.32 -5.95 -8.32
N LEU A 98 -6.19 -5.88 -7.62
CA LEU A 98 -6.10 -6.30 -6.22
C LEU A 98 -6.98 -5.47 -5.27
N PRO A 99 -6.96 -4.12 -5.29
CA PRO A 99 -7.82 -3.31 -4.45
C PRO A 99 -9.30 -3.51 -4.79
N ILE A 100 -9.65 -3.65 -6.08
CA ILE A 100 -11.01 -4.00 -6.51
C ILE A 100 -11.42 -5.38 -5.95
N LEU A 101 -10.53 -6.37 -6.03
CA LEU A 101 -10.78 -7.71 -5.49
C LEU A 101 -10.95 -7.68 -3.97
N LEU A 102 -10.14 -6.90 -3.25
CA LEU A 102 -10.22 -6.76 -1.79
C LEU A 102 -11.53 -6.08 -1.36
N ILE A 103 -11.92 -5.03 -2.08
CA ILE A 103 -13.22 -4.36 -1.89
C ILE A 103 -14.37 -5.35 -2.13
N LEU A 104 -14.29 -6.15 -3.21
CA LEU A 104 -15.28 -7.18 -3.47
C LEU A 104 -15.32 -8.19 -2.32
N THR A 105 -14.17 -8.64 -1.79
CA THR A 105 -14.11 -9.60 -0.66
C THR A 105 -14.55 -9.06 0.70
N GLY A 106 -15.04 -7.83 0.80
CA GLY A 106 -15.44 -7.21 2.06
C GLY A 106 -14.26 -6.88 2.99
N PHE A 107 -13.04 -6.76 2.43
CA PHE A 107 -11.87 -6.39 3.22
C PHE A 107 -11.99 -4.91 3.61
N PRO A 108 -11.78 -4.54 4.89
CA PRO A 108 -12.08 -3.19 5.38
C PRO A 108 -11.08 -2.12 4.91
N PHE A 109 -10.09 -2.50 4.11
CA PHE A 109 -9.10 -1.58 3.57
C PHE A 109 -8.70 -1.96 2.14
N VAL A 110 -8.43 -0.91 1.36
CA VAL A 110 -8.03 -0.99 -0.04
C VAL A 110 -6.51 -1.05 -0.11
N ILE A 111 -5.92 -2.24 -0.26
CA ILE A 111 -4.50 -2.36 -0.62
C ILE A 111 -4.40 -2.47 -2.14
N GLY A 112 -3.95 -1.37 -2.76
CA GLY A 112 -3.60 -1.32 -4.16
C GLY A 112 -2.10 -1.23 -4.37
N TRP A 113 -1.63 -1.81 -5.46
CA TRP A 113 -0.26 -1.62 -5.91
C TRP A 113 -0.26 -0.52 -6.98
N ALA A 114 0.32 0.65 -6.69
CA ALA A 114 0.55 1.67 -7.71
C ALA A 114 1.79 1.34 -8.53
N LYS A 115 1.87 1.77 -9.78
CA LYS A 115 3.09 1.63 -10.57
C LYS A 115 4.19 2.43 -9.87
N PRO A 116 5.23 1.79 -9.30
CA PRO A 116 6.19 2.51 -8.49
C PRO A 116 7.00 3.48 -9.34
N VAL A 117 7.36 4.60 -8.74
CA VAL A 117 8.29 5.55 -9.36
C VAL A 117 9.67 4.89 -9.48
N PRO A 118 10.31 4.96 -10.66
CA PRO A 118 11.60 4.31 -10.88
C PRO A 118 12.65 5.06 -10.10
N VAL A 119 13.32 4.33 -9.20
CA VAL A 119 14.46 4.84 -8.44
C VAL A 119 15.68 4.00 -8.80
N ASN A 120 16.72 4.66 -9.32
CA ASN A 120 18.02 4.07 -9.55
C ASN A 120 18.90 4.27 -8.31
N PHE A 121 18.90 3.27 -7.43
CA PHE A 121 19.66 3.31 -6.19
C PHE A 121 21.18 3.44 -6.39
N TYR A 122 21.73 3.08 -7.57
CA TYR A 122 23.15 3.25 -7.88
C TYR A 122 23.57 4.71 -8.11
N LYS A 123 22.62 5.60 -8.43
CA LYS A 123 22.88 7.04 -8.63
C LYS A 123 22.88 7.82 -7.32
N LEU A 124 22.33 7.27 -6.23
CA LEU A 124 22.13 7.99 -4.97
C LEU A 124 23.45 8.31 -4.27
N LYS A 125 23.61 9.56 -3.82
CA LYS A 125 24.81 10.05 -3.12
C LYS A 125 24.43 10.88 -1.89
N PRO A 126 24.87 10.51 -0.67
CA PRO A 126 25.53 9.24 -0.30
C PRO A 126 24.57 8.04 -0.42
N GLU A 127 25.04 6.88 -0.89
CA GLU A 127 24.19 5.72 -1.24
C GLU A 127 23.27 5.27 -0.09
N ARG A 128 23.82 4.99 1.10
CA ARG A 128 23.04 4.48 2.24
C ARG A 128 22.02 5.48 2.76
N LEU A 129 22.45 6.74 2.89
CA LEU A 129 21.59 7.81 3.37
C LEU A 129 20.48 8.09 2.35
N GLY A 130 20.82 8.14 1.06
CA GLY A 130 19.85 8.32 -0.01
C GLY A 130 18.84 7.19 -0.05
N LEU A 131 19.28 5.93 0.05
CA LEU A 131 18.38 4.78 0.12
C LEU A 131 17.43 4.88 1.33
N PHE A 132 17.95 5.20 2.51
CA PHE A 132 17.14 5.39 3.72
C PHE A 132 16.12 6.51 3.54
N CYS A 133 16.57 7.70 3.11
CA CYS A 133 15.73 8.88 2.92
C CYS A 133 14.65 8.63 1.87
N VAL A 134 14.98 7.97 0.76
CA VAL A 134 14.00 7.58 -0.25
C VAL A 134 12.98 6.62 0.37
N ALA A 135 13.41 5.56 1.06
CA ALA A 135 12.49 4.58 1.63
C ALA A 135 11.51 5.20 2.65
N ILE A 136 11.95 6.14 3.49
CA ILE A 136 11.05 6.80 4.45
C ILE A 136 10.15 7.87 3.82
N ALA A 137 10.46 8.37 2.61
CA ALA A 137 9.82 9.55 2.04
C ALA A 137 8.30 9.39 1.91
N GLY A 138 7.85 8.30 1.29
CA GLY A 138 6.44 8.00 1.13
C GLY A 138 5.73 7.76 2.47
N ILE A 139 6.38 7.05 3.40
CA ILE A 139 5.84 6.80 4.75
C ILE A 139 5.62 8.12 5.49
N VAL A 140 6.60 9.03 5.46
CA VAL A 140 6.52 10.34 6.11
C VAL A 140 5.40 11.18 5.53
N VAL A 141 5.23 11.23 4.20
CA VAL A 141 4.12 11.96 3.57
C VAL A 141 2.77 11.43 4.05
N ASN A 142 2.60 10.11 4.09
CA ASN A 142 1.34 9.51 4.55
C ASN A 142 1.10 9.79 6.04
N LEU A 143 2.13 9.70 6.89
CA LEU A 143 2.00 10.06 8.30
C LEU A 143 1.64 11.54 8.50
N ILE A 144 2.19 12.44 7.69
CA ILE A 144 1.82 13.87 7.71
C ILE A 144 0.34 14.04 7.34
N ILE A 145 -0.12 13.40 6.26
CA ILE A 145 -1.53 13.48 5.84
C ILE A 145 -2.45 12.92 6.93
N ALA A 146 -2.08 11.80 7.56
CA ALA A 146 -2.82 11.22 8.66
C ALA A 146 -2.88 12.17 9.87
N ALA A 147 -1.76 12.79 10.25
CA ALA A 147 -1.70 13.74 11.37
C ALA A 147 -2.52 15.01 11.12
N VAL A 148 -2.48 15.55 9.90
CA VAL A 148 -3.31 16.69 9.50
C VAL A 148 -4.79 16.31 9.55
N SER A 149 -5.15 15.14 9.01
CA SER A 149 -6.53 14.65 9.02
C SER A 149 -7.06 14.46 10.44
N LEU A 150 -6.25 13.87 11.32
CA LEU A 150 -6.59 13.68 12.73
C LEU A 150 -6.79 15.02 13.46
N THR A 151 -5.99 16.02 13.12
CA THR A 151 -6.13 17.39 13.66
C THR A 151 -7.44 18.01 13.19
N VAL A 152 -7.76 17.91 11.90
CA VAL A 152 -9.02 18.44 11.33
C VAL A 152 -10.22 17.73 11.93
N LEU A 153 -10.19 16.40 12.10
CA LEU A 153 -11.26 15.69 12.80
C LEU A 153 -11.46 16.26 14.21
N ARG A 154 -10.36 16.61 14.92
CA ARG A 154 -10.43 16.96 16.36
C ARG A 154 -11.18 18.24 16.57
N TYR A 155 -10.84 19.22 15.75
CA TYR A 155 -11.39 20.55 15.85
C TYR A 155 -12.62 20.72 14.98
N GLY A 156 -12.77 19.93 13.91
CA GLY A 156 -13.85 20.05 12.93
C GLY A 156 -15.16 19.39 13.35
N ILE A 157 -15.14 18.26 14.07
CA ILE A 157 -16.37 17.57 14.51
C ILE A 157 -17.32 18.50 15.27
N PRO A 158 -16.87 19.33 16.23
CA PRO A 158 -17.74 20.29 16.91
C PRO A 158 -18.39 21.35 16.02
N PHE A 159 -17.81 21.65 14.84
CA PHE A 159 -18.34 22.67 13.92
C PHE A 159 -19.24 22.09 12.84
N PHE A 160 -18.86 20.95 12.25
CA PHE A 160 -19.57 20.35 11.11
C PHE A 160 -20.56 19.25 11.53
N GLY A 161 -20.34 18.61 12.69
CA GLY A 161 -21.11 17.45 13.14
C GLY A 161 -20.53 16.12 12.63
N GLU A 162 -20.80 15.04 13.37
CA GLU A 162 -20.18 13.71 13.15
C GLU A 162 -20.53 13.07 11.80
N ASN A 163 -21.72 13.36 11.27
CA ASN A 163 -22.25 12.76 10.03
C ASN A 163 -22.02 13.63 8.78
N ASP A 164 -21.20 14.69 8.89
CA ASP A 164 -20.92 15.56 7.76
C ASP A 164 -19.92 14.91 6.78
N ILE A 165 -20.14 15.12 5.49
CA ILE A 165 -19.29 14.56 4.43
C ILE A 165 -17.81 14.98 4.55
N ILE A 166 -17.54 16.18 5.06
CA ILE A 166 -16.18 16.67 5.31
C ILE A 166 -15.51 15.80 6.37
N ILE A 167 -16.21 15.49 7.46
CA ILE A 167 -15.71 14.60 8.51
C ILE A 167 -15.47 13.19 7.96
N THR A 168 -16.40 12.67 7.14
CA THR A 168 -16.23 11.37 6.46
C THR A 168 -14.98 11.35 5.57
N ILE A 169 -14.74 12.40 4.77
CA ILE A 169 -13.55 12.50 3.91
C ILE A 169 -12.27 12.49 4.75
N PHE A 170 -12.20 13.29 5.82
CA PHE A 170 -11.02 13.33 6.68
C PHE A 170 -10.82 12.04 7.46
N LEU A 171 -11.90 11.34 7.82
CA LEU A 171 -11.82 10.01 8.44
C LEU A 171 -11.18 9.00 7.48
N TYR A 172 -11.63 8.95 6.23
CA TYR A 172 -11.02 8.09 5.22
C TYR A 172 -9.59 8.50 4.88
N MET A 173 -9.28 9.80 4.80
CA MET A 173 -7.91 10.30 4.62
C MET A 173 -6.99 9.82 5.74
N TYR A 174 -7.44 9.94 6.99
CA TYR A 174 -6.71 9.46 8.15
C TYR A 174 -6.50 7.94 8.08
N MET A 175 -7.58 7.16 7.90
CA MET A 175 -7.52 5.69 7.84
C MET A 175 -6.58 5.18 6.76
N ILE A 176 -6.75 5.67 5.53
CA ILE A 176 -5.99 5.19 4.37
C ILE A 176 -4.52 5.56 4.49
N ASN A 177 -4.20 6.79 4.87
CA ASN A 177 -2.81 7.20 4.97
C ASN A 177 -2.09 6.52 6.14
N LEU A 178 -2.79 6.30 7.25
CA LEU A 178 -2.26 5.52 8.37
C LEU A 178 -2.01 4.06 7.94
N ALA A 179 -2.94 3.46 7.21
CA ALA A 179 -2.81 2.11 6.68
C ALA A 179 -1.62 1.99 5.73
N LEU A 180 -1.50 2.91 4.76
CA LEU A 180 -0.40 2.94 3.79
C LEU A 180 0.95 3.15 4.49
N ALA A 181 1.03 4.01 5.49
CA ALA A 181 2.25 4.23 6.26
C ALA A 181 2.69 2.96 7.01
N PHE A 182 1.78 2.34 7.77
CA PHE A 182 2.11 1.14 8.55
C PHE A 182 2.35 -0.10 7.69
N PHE A 183 1.61 -0.23 6.59
CA PHE A 183 1.84 -1.28 5.62
C PHE A 183 3.25 -1.17 5.04
N ASN A 184 3.65 0.04 4.62
CA ASN A 184 5.00 0.27 4.12
C ASN A 184 6.08 0.28 5.21
N LEU A 185 5.75 0.24 6.51
CA LEU A 185 6.72 0.05 7.59
C LEU A 185 7.06 -1.44 7.85
N ILE A 186 6.31 -2.38 7.27
CA ILE A 186 6.59 -3.81 7.44
C ILE A 186 8.03 -4.09 6.94
N PRO A 187 8.91 -4.71 7.75
CA PRO A 187 10.33 -4.90 7.43
C PRO A 187 10.53 -6.08 6.47
N VAL A 188 9.90 -6.02 5.29
CA VAL A 188 9.95 -7.05 4.26
C VAL A 188 10.03 -6.35 2.91
N THR A 189 11.12 -6.55 2.17
CA THR A 189 11.17 -6.16 0.75
C THR A 189 10.10 -6.95 0.00
N PRO A 190 9.31 -6.35 -0.91
CA PRO A 190 9.58 -5.10 -1.61
C PRO A 190 9.08 -3.81 -0.93
N LEU A 191 8.46 -3.89 0.25
CA LEU A 191 7.97 -2.72 0.98
C LEU A 191 9.11 -1.85 1.49
N ASP A 192 8.81 -0.57 1.72
CA ASP A 192 9.81 0.42 2.13
C ASP A 192 10.50 0.09 3.45
N GLY A 193 9.77 -0.49 4.41
CA GLY A 193 10.30 -0.91 5.71
C GLY A 193 11.44 -1.89 5.56
N GLY A 194 11.36 -2.79 4.56
CA GLY A 194 12.47 -3.67 4.22
C GLY A 194 13.69 -2.91 3.70
N ARG A 195 13.49 -1.86 2.90
CA ARG A 195 14.56 -1.01 2.38
C ARG A 195 15.18 -0.12 3.46
N ILE A 196 14.38 0.34 4.43
CA ILE A 196 14.85 1.04 5.63
C ILE A 196 15.83 0.13 6.38
N VAL A 197 15.41 -1.09 6.72
CA VAL A 197 16.29 -2.07 7.39
C VAL A 197 17.52 -2.33 6.54
N TYR A 198 17.36 -2.59 5.24
CA TYR A 198 18.46 -2.85 4.33
C TYR A 198 19.51 -1.73 4.32
N SER A 199 19.07 -0.46 4.32
CA SER A 199 19.96 0.70 4.26
C SER A 199 20.83 0.88 5.51
N MET A 200 20.29 0.50 6.67
CA MET A 200 20.96 0.61 7.97
C MET A 200 21.75 -0.66 8.34
N ALA A 201 21.52 -1.77 7.65
CA ALA A 201 22.05 -3.06 8.08
C ALA A 201 23.45 -3.38 7.55
N GLY A 202 24.17 -4.22 8.30
CA GLY A 202 25.45 -4.78 7.88
C GLY A 202 25.32 -5.86 6.78
N GLU A 203 26.45 -6.30 6.24
CA GLU A 203 26.50 -7.23 5.09
C GLU A 203 25.75 -8.54 5.30
N LYS A 204 25.73 -9.07 6.54
CA LYS A 204 25.03 -10.34 6.84
C LYS A 204 23.52 -10.20 6.61
N VAL A 205 22.93 -9.12 7.11
CA VAL A 205 21.49 -8.85 6.97
C VAL A 205 21.16 -8.50 5.52
N ARG A 206 22.00 -7.70 4.85
CA ARG A 206 21.80 -7.40 3.41
C ARG A 206 21.82 -8.66 2.54
N ARG A 207 22.74 -9.60 2.82
CA ARG A 207 22.77 -10.91 2.14
C ARG A 207 21.49 -11.70 2.38
N PHE A 208 20.97 -11.71 3.61
CA PHE A 208 19.70 -12.34 3.91
C PHE A 208 18.54 -11.69 3.14
N TYR A 209 18.45 -10.35 3.15
CA TYR A 209 17.43 -9.60 2.41
C TYR A 209 17.46 -9.89 0.91
N ASN A 210 18.66 -9.90 0.29
CA ASN A 210 18.81 -10.27 -1.13
C ASN A 210 18.31 -11.70 -1.42
N GLN A 211 18.41 -12.64 -0.47
CA GLN A 211 17.93 -14.02 -0.65
C GLN A 211 16.40 -14.12 -0.53
N ILE A 212 15.79 -13.35 0.37
CA ILE A 212 14.35 -13.39 0.63
C ILE A 212 13.54 -12.47 -0.30
N GLU A 213 14.18 -11.53 -1.00
CA GLU A 213 13.52 -10.55 -1.88
C GLU A 213 12.57 -11.23 -2.88
N LYS A 214 12.97 -12.38 -3.45
CA LYS A 214 12.16 -13.18 -4.37
C LYS A 214 10.86 -13.74 -3.76
N TYR A 215 10.83 -13.91 -2.44
CA TYR A 215 9.64 -14.36 -1.69
C TYR A 215 8.90 -13.20 -1.04
N GLY A 216 9.40 -11.97 -1.17
CA GLY A 216 8.88 -10.78 -0.52
C GLY A 216 7.37 -10.61 -0.70
N MET A 217 6.91 -10.69 -1.95
CA MET A 217 5.49 -10.63 -2.29
C MET A 217 4.66 -11.70 -1.59
N VAL A 218 5.15 -12.94 -1.54
CA VAL A 218 4.46 -14.06 -0.89
C VAL A 218 4.33 -13.81 0.61
N VAL A 219 5.39 -13.32 1.26
CA VAL A 219 5.38 -12.97 2.68
C VAL A 219 4.36 -11.86 2.95
N VAL A 220 4.31 -10.82 2.11
CA VAL A 220 3.32 -9.74 2.22
C VAL A 220 1.89 -10.29 2.10
N PHE A 221 1.62 -11.16 1.12
CA PHE A 221 0.31 -11.80 0.99
C PHE A 221 -0.07 -12.63 2.23
N LEU A 222 0.85 -13.41 2.78
CA LEU A 222 0.61 -14.21 3.98
C LEU A 222 0.30 -13.32 5.19
N ILE A 223 1.03 -12.22 5.37
CA ILE A 223 0.78 -11.27 6.48
C ILE A 223 -0.62 -10.66 6.36
N VAL A 224 -1.01 -10.21 5.16
CA VAL A 224 -2.34 -9.62 4.93
C VAL A 224 -3.45 -10.67 5.14
N TYR A 225 -3.28 -11.87 4.58
CA TYR A 225 -4.29 -12.93 4.66
C TYR A 225 -4.44 -13.51 6.07
N SER A 226 -3.36 -13.55 6.86
CA SER A 226 -3.39 -14.06 8.24
C SER A 226 -4.28 -13.25 9.18
N GLY A 227 -4.68 -12.03 8.80
CA GLY A 227 -5.43 -11.11 9.65
C GLY A 227 -4.60 -10.41 10.73
N VAL A 228 -3.32 -10.79 10.91
CA VAL A 228 -2.40 -10.14 11.86
C VAL A 228 -2.26 -8.65 11.55
N PHE A 229 -2.10 -8.30 10.27
CA PHE A 229 -2.03 -6.90 9.86
C PHE A 229 -3.33 -6.15 10.17
N ARG A 230 -4.50 -6.77 9.94
CA ARG A 230 -5.80 -6.17 10.27
C ARG A 230 -5.91 -5.88 11.76
N GLN A 231 -5.57 -6.85 12.62
CA GLN A 231 -5.64 -6.69 14.06
C GLN A 231 -4.69 -5.58 14.56
N PHE A 232 -3.46 -5.57 14.05
CA PHE A 232 -2.48 -4.54 14.37
C PHE A 232 -2.94 -3.15 13.89
N PHE A 233 -3.49 -3.06 12.69
CA PHE A 233 -4.01 -1.82 12.13
C PHE A 233 -5.18 -1.27 12.97
N ILE A 234 -6.16 -2.10 13.33
CA ILE A 234 -7.30 -1.70 14.19
C ILE A 234 -6.78 -1.18 15.54
N TRP A 235 -5.84 -1.89 16.13
CA TRP A 235 -5.23 -1.47 17.40
C TRP A 235 -4.56 -0.10 17.26
N MET A 236 -3.78 0.14 16.20
CA MET A 236 -3.13 1.42 15.96
C MET A 236 -4.12 2.55 15.67
N PHE A 237 -5.07 2.32 14.78
CA PHE A 237 -6.13 3.25 14.46
C PHE A 237 -6.86 3.72 15.73
N THR A 238 -7.27 2.75 16.56
CA THR A 238 -7.96 3.00 17.83
C THR A 238 -7.08 3.75 18.81
N PHE A 239 -5.79 3.40 18.91
CA PHE A 239 -4.84 4.06 19.81
C PHE A 239 -4.71 5.56 19.49
N PHE A 240 -4.50 5.91 18.22
CA PHE A 240 -4.33 7.31 17.81
C PHE A 240 -5.63 8.12 17.86
N ILE A 241 -6.80 7.51 17.60
CA ILE A 241 -8.10 8.17 17.81
C ILE A 241 -8.38 8.36 19.31
N LYS A 242 -8.02 7.40 20.17
CA LYS A 242 -8.17 7.61 21.62
C LYS A 242 -7.32 8.77 22.13
N LEU A 243 -6.12 8.98 21.55
CA LEU A 243 -5.24 10.09 21.91
C LEU A 243 -5.89 11.46 21.69
N THR A 244 -6.82 11.59 20.74
CA THR A 244 -7.49 12.87 20.47
C THR A 244 -8.66 13.17 21.42
N ASN A 245 -9.05 12.21 22.28
CA ASN A 245 -10.26 12.26 23.10
C ASN A 245 -11.55 12.52 22.29
N MET A 246 -11.56 12.25 20.98
CA MET A 246 -12.80 12.23 20.23
C MET A 246 -13.53 10.95 20.64
N GLY A 247 -14.73 11.05 21.19
CA GLY A 247 -15.57 9.89 21.50
C GLY A 247 -16.08 9.14 20.27
N ILE A 248 -15.34 9.13 19.14
CA ILE A 248 -15.74 8.46 17.90
C ILE A 248 -15.83 6.96 18.22
N PRO A 249 -17.03 6.35 18.16
CA PRO A 249 -17.16 4.93 18.35
C PRO A 249 -16.41 4.22 17.22
N VAL A 250 -15.40 3.42 17.59
CA VAL A 250 -14.62 2.60 16.65
C VAL A 250 -15.41 1.37 16.16
N GLU A 251 -16.73 1.36 16.36
CA GLU A 251 -17.63 0.26 16.01
C GLU A 251 -17.93 0.18 14.51
N ILE A 252 -17.38 1.09 13.68
CA ILE A 252 -17.65 1.18 12.23
C ILE A 252 -16.56 0.45 11.40
N MET A 253 -16.02 -0.68 11.86
CA MET A 253 -15.02 -1.46 11.11
C MET A 253 -15.26 -2.97 11.08
#